data_AF-A0A024QII2-F1
#
_entry.id   AF-A0A024QII2-F1
#
_cell.length_a   1.000
_cell.length_b   1.000
_cell.length_c   1.000
_cell.angle_alpha   90.00
_cell.angle_beta   90.00
_cell.angle_gamma   90.00
#
_symmetry.space_group_name_H-M   'P 1'
#
loop_
_entity.id
_entity.type
_entity.pdbx_description
1 polymer ?
#
loop_
_entity_poly.entity_id
_entity_poly.type
_entity_poly.pdbx_seq_one_letter_code
_entity_poly.pdbx_strand_id
1 'polypeptide(L)' 'MVKSIKGQFILSMFVAIAFIYNTSNFTDFIKEDAFHLPYVMFYVAMIASVFNAGICTQKYVEFRKNAKGKN' A
#
# COMPACT_ATOMS: atom_id res chain seq x y z
N MET A 1 8.09 -12.91 6.49
CA MET A 1 7.82 -12.42 5.12
C MET A 1 7.03 -13.50 4.39
N VAL A 2 5.75 -13.26 4.09
CA VAL A 2 4.89 -14.26 3.42
C VAL A 2 5.58 -14.69 2.14
N LYS A 3 5.95 -15.99 2.04
CA LYS A 3 6.79 -16.55 0.97
C LYS A 3 6.09 -16.55 -0.40
N SER A 4 4.78 -16.36 -0.42
CA SER A 4 3.94 -16.40 -1.62
C SER A 4 3.53 -15.00 -2.06
N ILE A 5 3.82 -14.68 -3.33
CA ILE A 5 3.45 -13.41 -3.96
C ILE A 5 1.94 -13.19 -3.98
N LYS A 6 1.17 -14.27 -4.16
CA LYS A 6 -0.30 -14.22 -4.09
C LYS A 6 -0.77 -13.89 -2.68
N GLY A 7 -0.08 -14.43 -1.67
CA GLY A 7 -0.36 -14.13 -0.26
C GLY A 7 -0.04 -12.68 0.11
N GLN A 8 1.06 -12.12 -0.41
CA GLN A 8 1.41 -10.71 -0.21
C GLN A 8 0.38 -9.77 -0.84
N PHE A 9 -0.10 -10.10 -2.04
CA PHE A 9 -1.14 -9.31 -2.71
C PHE A 9 -2.46 -9.31 -1.92
N ILE A 10 -2.93 -10.49 -1.51
CA ILE A 10 -4.16 -10.63 -0.72
C ILE A 10 -4.02 -9.90 0.62
N LEU A 11 -2.88 -10.04 1.29
CA LEU A 11 -2.62 -9.34 2.56
C LEU A 11 -2.61 -7.83 2.38
N SER A 12 -2.02 -7.32 1.28
CA SER A 12 -2.03 -5.88 0.98
C SER A 12 -3.45 -5.36 0.74
N MET A 13 -4.32 -6.17 0.14
CA MET A 13 -5.72 -5.85 -0.09
C MET A 13 -6.50 -5.78 1.23
N PHE A 14 -6.29 -6.74 2.13
CA PHE A 14 -6.91 -6.71 3.47
C PHE A 14 -6.43 -5.51 4.31
N VAL A 15 -5.15 -5.19 4.25
CA VAL A 15 -4.59 -4.02 4.95
C VAL A 15 -5.20 -2.74 4.40
N ALA A 16 -5.36 -2.60 3.08
CA ALA A 16 -6.01 -1.44 2.47
C ALA A 16 -7.48 -1.30 2.90
N ILE A 17 -8.25 -2.40 2.91
CA ILE A 17 -9.66 -2.39 3.33
C ILE A 17 -9.81 -2.04 4.81
N ALA A 18 -9.03 -2.69 5.68
CA ALA A 18 -9.03 -2.39 7.11
C ALA A 18 -8.61 -0.93 7.39
N PHE A 19 -7.71 -0.40 6.57
CA PHE A 19 -7.28 0.98 6.66
C PHE A 19 -8.37 1.97 6.25
N ILE A 20 -9.06 1.73 5.12
CA ILE A 20 -10.21 2.55 4.70
C ILE A 20 -11.29 2.55 5.79
N TYR A 21 -11.61 1.37 6.32
CA TYR A 21 -12.60 1.25 7.41
C TYR A 21 -12.20 2.04 8.66
N ASN A 22 -10.92 2.00 9.04
CA ASN A 22 -10.41 2.76 10.18
C ASN A 22 -10.45 4.28 9.90
N THR A 23 -10.01 4.71 8.72
CA THR A 23 -10.03 6.13 8.33
C THR A 23 -11.47 6.67 8.29
N SER A 24 -12.42 5.91 7.76
CA SER A 24 -13.83 6.32 7.66
C SER A 24 -14.48 6.44 9.03
N ASN A 25 -14.18 5.55 9.99
CA ASN A 25 -14.65 5.69 11.37
C ASN A 25 -14.02 6.89 12.11
N PHE A 26 -12.78 7.25 11.78
CA PHE A 26 -12.13 8.45 12.32
C PHE A 26 -12.58 9.76 11.64
N THR A 27 -13.25 9.68 10.49
CA THR A 27 -13.67 10.88 9.74
C THR A 27 -14.82 11.62 10.42
N ASP A 28 -15.61 10.94 11.27
CA ASP A 28 -16.63 11.60 12.10
C ASP A 28 -16.05 12.57 13.16
N PHE A 29 -14.73 12.53 13.41
CA PHE A 29 -14.04 13.53 14.24
C PHE A 29 -13.65 14.81 13.47
N ILE A 30 -13.82 14.86 12.15
CA ILE A 30 -13.53 16.04 11.29
C ILE A 30 -14.81 16.88 11.11
N LYS A 31 -15.53 17.11 12.21
CA LYS A 31 -16.75 17.95 12.21
C LYS A 31 -16.52 19.38 12.68
N GLU A 32 -15.28 19.79 12.97
CA GLU A 32 -14.95 21.19 13.31
C GLU A 32 -13.60 21.63 12.71
N ASP A 33 -13.66 22.28 11.54
CA ASP A 33 -12.84 23.41 11.05
C ASP A 33 -11.31 23.48 11.24
N ALA A 34 -10.58 22.37 11.39
CA ALA A 34 -9.11 22.40 11.43
C ALA A 34 -8.46 21.69 10.23
N PHE A 35 -7.55 22.38 9.54
CA PHE A 35 -6.65 21.77 8.55
C PHE A 35 -5.68 20.83 9.27
N HIS A 36 -5.98 19.55 9.26
CA HIS A 36 -5.19 18.53 9.94
C HIS A 36 -4.06 18.01 9.04
N LEU A 37 -2.97 18.78 9.01
CA LEU A 37 -1.70 18.48 8.35
C LEU A 37 -1.18 17.04 8.57
N PRO A 38 -1.34 16.40 9.75
CA PRO A 38 -0.97 14.99 9.94
C PRO A 38 -1.70 14.01 9.02
N TYR A 39 -2.99 14.23 8.72
CA TYR A 39 -3.74 13.35 7.82
C TYR A 39 -3.25 13.47 6.38
N VAL A 40 -2.96 14.70 5.93
CA VAL A 40 -2.41 14.94 4.59
C VAL A 40 -1.05 14.25 4.45
N MET A 41 -0.18 14.37 5.46
CA MET A 41 1.10 13.66 5.48
C MET A 41 0.93 12.15 5.49
N PHE A 42 -0.08 11.63 6.21
CA PHE A 42 -0.39 10.20 6.22
C PHE A 42 -0.80 9.71 4.81
N TYR A 43 -1.67 10.43 4.12
CA TYR A 43 -2.07 10.08 2.76
C TYR A 43 -0.90 10.17 1.77
N VAL A 44 -0.03 11.18 1.89
CA VAL A 44 1.17 11.31 1.05
C VAL A 44 2.13 10.14 1.29
N ALA A 45 2.40 9.78 2.55
CA ALA A 45 3.23 8.64 2.90
C ALA A 45 2.63 7.32 2.40
N MET A 46 1.31 7.17 2.45
CA MET A 46 0.59 6.01 1.92
C MET A 46 0.78 5.89 0.40
N ILE A 47 0.51 6.96 -0.34
CA ILE A 47 0.64 6.97 -1.81
C ILE A 47 2.08 6.64 -2.21
N ALA A 48 3.07 7.23 -1.54
CA ALA A 48 4.48 6.94 -1.78
C ALA A 48 4.83 5.46 -1.48
N SER A 49 4.28 4.90 -0.41
CA SER A 49 4.51 3.51 -0.02
C SER A 49 3.92 2.51 -1.02
N VAL A 50 2.68 2.75 -1.46
CA VAL A 50 2.01 1.90 -2.47
C VAL A 50 2.73 1.98 -3.82
N PHE A 51 3.13 3.19 -4.23
CA PHE A 51 3.90 3.38 -5.47
C PHE A 51 5.23 2.62 -5.43
N ASN A 52 5.96 2.73 -4.33
CA ASN A 52 7.23 2.01 -4.14
C ASN A 52 7.03 0.49 -4.10
N ALA A 53 5.98 -0.01 -3.45
CA ALA A 53 5.65 -1.43 -3.45
C ALA A 53 5.33 -1.94 -4.87
N GLY A 54 4.61 -1.14 -5.67
CA GLY A 54 4.33 -1.42 -7.07
C GLY A 54 5.60 -1.53 -7.92
N ILE A 55 6.47 -0.53 -7.85
CA ILE A 55 7.77 -0.54 -8.57
C ILE A 55 8.64 -1.73 -8.14
N CYS A 56 8.72 -2.00 -6.84
CA CYS A 56 9.52 -3.12 -6.34
C CYS A 56 9.00 -4.46 -6.86
N THR A 57 7.67 -4.61 -6.93
CA THR A 57 7.02 -5.80 -7.50
C THR A 57 7.30 -5.92 -8.99
N GLN A 58 7.22 -4.83 -9.77
CA GLN A 58 7.54 -4.84 -11.20
C GLN A 58 8.99 -5.27 -11.45
N LYS A 59 9.95 -4.66 -10.73
CA LYS A 59 11.38 -5.02 -10.82
C LYS A 59 11.62 -6.48 -10.46
N TYR A 60 10.95 -7.00 -9.43
CA TYR A 60 11.06 -8.40 -9.04
C TYR A 60 10.54 -9.35 -10.12
N VAL A 61 9.40 -9.03 -10.74
CA VAL A 61 8.83 -9.82 -11.84
C VAL A 61 9.76 -9.84 -13.06
N GLU A 62 10.32 -8.69 -13.42
CA GLU A 62 11.26 -8.56 -14.53
C GLU A 62 12.56 -9.33 -14.28
N PHE A 63 13.15 -9.19 -13.09
CA PHE A 63 14.32 -9.96 -12.68
C PHE A 63 14.07 -11.48 -12.77
N ARG A 64 12.91 -11.94 -12.30
CA ARG A 64 12.52 -13.36 -12.39
C ARG A 64 12.31 -13.84 -13.81
N LYS A 65 11.80 -12.99 -14.71
CA LYS A 65 11.62 -13.30 -16.13
C LYS A 65 12.98 -13.45 -16.82
N ASN A 66 13.91 -12.54 -16.56
CA ASN A 66 15.27 -12.56 -17.11
C ASN A 66 16.11 -13.74 -16.57
N ALA A 67 15.92 -14.11 -15.31
CA ALA A 67 16.57 -15.27 -14.72
C ALA A 67 16.06 -16.61 -15.29
N LYS A 68 14.81 -16.66 -15.79
CA LYS A 68 14.23 -17.86 -16.41
C LYS A 68 14.52 -17.97 -17.91
N GLY A 69 14.83 -16.87 -18.61
CA GLY A 69 15.18 -16.87 -20.04
C GLY A 69 16.65 -17.19 -20.34
N LYS A 70 17.44 -17.54 -19.31
CA LYS A 70 18.86 -17.89 -19.41
C LYS A 70 19.16 -19.39 -19.28
N ASN A 71 18.12 -20.23 -19.26
CA ASN A 71 18.21 -21.70 -19.32
C ASN A 71 17.64 -22.21 -20.62
#